data_AF-A8PUZ6-F1
#
_entry.id   AF-A8PUZ6-F1
#
_cell.length_a   1.000
_cell.length_b   1.000
_cell.length_c   1.000
_cell.angle_alpha   90.00
_cell.angle_beta   90.00
_cell.angle_gamma   90.00
#
_symmetry.space_group_name_H-M   'P 1'
#
loop_
_entity.id
_entity.type
_entity.pdbx_description
1 polymer ?
#
loop_
_entity_poly.entity_id
_entity_poly.type
_entity_poly.pdbx_seq_one_letter_code
_entity_poly.pdbx_strand_id
1 'polypeptide(L)'
;MDLGTIPGGNGGYELHQKLRTKTVRLMRKNKHNEAVETLHSGAIQLLDMNEEGSACDLAEYLLEVYMQAHVPMDNTSRERINSILEKTKSPMWRRKTVMAANKWAISATQNPLGDEKLRLFLAELLARDKQFYEAETHFIAACALNKDNASKFAHMLLEWNSSYAETLTESDSDQPPKDSVERVLSGTFALRGWVPLLLVHAPESARAFIQDYVQNAIKLHPALLLPVKPNPREYRSPAKVSTYSSEIFMTASPSLNFSQNAVALICDVKSKSGSVPNEMKSAWQMLLRQFVQEGGLAGMDSIVDVCVLSLFNSNIKQLLSQISGIYFGLSPPRRQTDMLSSMFSSMMGGGQSSSDEQSLSIKQLARPAVPESKKAAPAPPSAPPANEADQLVDEEMD
;
A
#
# COMPACT_ATOMS: atom_id res chain seq x y z
N MET A 1 33.06 -33.10 8.09
CA MET A 1 32.88 -32.85 9.54
C MET A 1 31.39 -32.78 9.75
N ASP A 2 30.89 -33.69 10.59
CA ASP A 2 29.48 -33.83 10.91
C ASP A 2 29.03 -32.61 11.73
N LEU A 3 28.02 -31.89 11.24
CA LEU A 3 27.55 -30.62 11.82
C LEU A 3 26.62 -30.84 13.04
N GLY A 4 26.31 -32.09 13.36
CA GLY A 4 25.39 -32.47 14.44
C GLY A 4 25.97 -32.51 15.86
N THR A 5 27.26 -32.23 16.07
CA THR A 5 27.93 -32.45 17.37
C THR A 5 28.38 -31.20 18.12
N ILE A 6 27.89 -30.01 17.76
CA ILE A 6 28.18 -28.78 18.54
C ILE A 6 27.00 -28.48 19.47
N PRO A 7 27.21 -28.34 20.79
CA PRO A 7 26.12 -28.03 21.72
C PRO A 7 25.65 -26.58 21.51
N GLY A 8 24.50 -26.41 20.85
CA GLY A 8 23.85 -25.11 20.65
C GLY A 8 23.21 -24.95 19.27
N GLY A 9 21.92 -25.28 19.16
CA GLY A 9 21.10 -25.04 17.95
C GLY A 9 21.51 -25.88 16.74
N ASN A 10 20.70 -25.86 15.68
CA ASN A 10 20.84 -26.69 14.47
C ASN A 10 22.11 -26.38 13.63
N GLY A 11 23.13 -25.71 14.19
CA GLY A 11 24.30 -25.18 13.48
C GLY A 11 24.06 -23.87 12.71
N GLY A 12 22.83 -23.34 12.75
CA GLY A 12 22.39 -22.18 11.96
C GLY A 12 23.18 -20.90 12.23
N TYR A 13 23.33 -20.53 13.51
CA TYR A 13 24.11 -19.36 13.90
C TYR A 13 25.58 -19.45 13.44
N GLU A 14 26.21 -20.62 13.58
CA GLU A 14 27.59 -20.79 13.12
C GLU A 14 27.72 -20.68 11.61
N LEU A 15 26.79 -21.30 10.86
CA LEU A 15 26.73 -21.20 9.41
C LEU A 15 26.60 -19.74 8.99
N HIS A 16 25.69 -19.00 9.64
CA HIS A 16 25.50 -17.57 9.41
C HIS A 16 26.79 -16.76 9.58
N GLN A 17 27.51 -16.93 10.71
CA GLN A 17 28.77 -16.21 10.95
C GLN A 17 29.89 -16.62 9.96
N LYS A 18 29.96 -17.91 9.61
CA LYS A 18 30.91 -18.43 8.60
C LYS A 18 30.65 -17.80 7.23
N LEU A 19 29.38 -17.71 6.81
CA LEU A 19 28.97 -17.10 5.54
C LEU A 19 29.27 -15.60 5.49
N ARG A 20 28.98 -14.84 6.56
CA ARG A 20 29.34 -13.42 6.64
C ARG A 20 30.85 -13.21 6.52
N THR A 21 31.63 -13.97 7.27
CA THR A 21 33.11 -13.89 7.24
C THR A 21 33.67 -14.24 5.86
N LYS A 22 33.15 -15.29 5.22
CA LYS A 22 33.55 -15.68 3.85
C LYS A 22 33.23 -14.58 2.85
N THR A 23 32.05 -13.97 2.95
CA THR A 23 31.61 -12.88 2.08
C THR A 23 32.54 -11.67 2.21
N VAL A 24 32.88 -11.23 3.42
CA VAL A 24 33.84 -10.12 3.63
C VAL A 24 35.19 -10.41 2.95
N ARG A 25 35.68 -11.65 3.05
CA ARG A 25 36.94 -12.07 2.38
C ARG A 25 36.82 -12.05 0.86
N LEU A 26 35.67 -12.42 0.30
CA LEU A 26 35.40 -12.38 -1.15
C LEU A 26 35.29 -10.94 -1.65
N MET A 27 34.60 -10.07 -0.92
CA MET A 27 34.49 -8.64 -1.22
C MET A 27 35.86 -7.94 -1.23
N ARG A 28 36.74 -8.25 -0.26
CA ARG A 28 38.13 -7.74 -0.26
C ARG A 28 38.96 -8.20 -1.46
N LYS A 29 38.58 -9.32 -2.08
CA LYS A 29 39.22 -9.85 -3.29
C LYS A 29 38.50 -9.41 -4.58
N ASN A 30 37.53 -8.50 -4.49
CA ASN A 30 36.67 -8.06 -5.60
C ASN A 30 35.92 -9.21 -6.31
N LYS A 31 35.70 -10.34 -5.61
CA LYS A 31 34.99 -11.51 -6.13
C LYS A 31 33.48 -11.38 -5.88
N HIS A 32 32.86 -10.36 -6.46
CA HIS A 32 31.46 -10.00 -6.22
C HIS A 32 30.48 -11.13 -6.57
N ASN A 33 30.66 -11.78 -7.73
CA ASN A 33 29.77 -12.88 -8.15
C ASN A 33 29.82 -14.08 -7.18
N GLU A 34 31.00 -14.46 -6.71
CA GLU A 34 31.15 -15.53 -5.72
C GLU A 34 30.54 -15.16 -4.36
N ALA A 35 30.60 -13.87 -3.99
CA ALA A 35 29.98 -13.36 -2.77
C ALA A 35 28.45 -13.43 -2.87
N VAL A 36 27.89 -13.00 -4.01
CA VAL A 36 26.46 -13.08 -4.31
C VAL A 36 25.95 -14.52 -4.22
N GLU A 37 26.62 -15.47 -4.87
CA GLU A 37 26.23 -16.88 -4.83
C GLU A 37 26.36 -17.47 -3.42
N THR A 38 27.43 -17.11 -2.68
CA THR A 38 27.62 -17.55 -1.29
C THR A 38 26.49 -17.06 -0.38
N LEU A 39 26.08 -15.79 -0.52
CA LEU A 39 25.02 -15.22 0.30
C LEU A 39 23.64 -15.77 -0.06
N HIS A 40 23.33 -15.89 -1.36
CA HIS A 40 22.04 -16.43 -1.81
C HIS A 40 21.87 -17.90 -1.40
N SER A 41 22.81 -18.77 -1.77
CA SER A 41 22.75 -20.20 -1.39
C SER A 41 22.74 -20.38 0.13
N GLY A 42 23.53 -19.58 0.86
CA GLY A 42 23.57 -19.60 2.31
C GLY A 42 22.26 -19.16 2.97
N ALA A 43 21.59 -18.12 2.44
CA ALA A 43 20.28 -17.69 2.91
C ALA A 43 19.22 -18.78 2.69
N ILE A 44 19.20 -19.40 1.51
CA ILE A 44 18.28 -20.52 1.21
C ILE A 44 18.52 -21.70 2.17
N GLN A 45 19.77 -22.05 2.44
CA GLN A 45 20.13 -23.11 3.38
C GLN A 45 19.66 -22.80 4.82
N LEU A 46 19.84 -21.56 5.28
CA LEU A 46 19.34 -21.13 6.60
C LEU A 46 17.82 -21.19 6.68
N LEU A 47 17.11 -20.88 5.58
CA LEU A 47 15.66 -21.05 5.52
C LEU A 47 15.24 -22.52 5.59
N ASP A 48 16.00 -23.45 4.98
CA ASP A 48 15.75 -24.90 5.14
C ASP A 48 15.92 -25.36 6.59
N MET A 49 16.78 -24.67 7.34
CA MET A 49 17.03 -24.92 8.76
C MET A 49 16.01 -24.21 9.69
N ASN A 50 15.03 -23.48 9.12
CA ASN A 50 14.08 -22.60 9.82
C ASN A 50 14.72 -21.42 10.58
N GLU A 51 15.93 -21.01 10.18
CA GLU A 51 16.68 -19.88 10.75
C GLU A 51 16.37 -18.58 9.98
N GLU A 52 15.11 -18.18 9.98
CA GLU A 52 14.61 -17.07 9.14
C GLU A 52 15.30 -15.73 9.42
N GLY A 53 15.57 -15.42 10.69
CA GLY A 53 16.24 -14.18 11.07
C GLY A 53 17.65 -14.08 10.47
N SER A 54 18.42 -15.16 10.54
CA SER A 54 19.76 -15.23 9.93
C SER A 54 19.71 -15.21 8.41
N ALA A 55 18.73 -15.86 7.80
CA ALA A 55 18.54 -15.83 6.35
C ALA A 55 18.19 -14.41 5.85
N CYS A 56 17.29 -13.71 6.53
CA CYS A 56 16.92 -12.34 6.19
C CYS A 56 18.09 -11.36 6.37
N ASP A 57 18.94 -11.53 7.40
CA ASP A 57 20.18 -10.76 7.54
C ASP A 57 21.15 -10.99 6.37
N LEU A 58 21.33 -12.24 5.94
CA LEU A 58 22.14 -12.54 4.75
C LEU A 58 21.54 -11.95 3.47
N ALA A 59 20.22 -11.91 3.36
CA ALA A 59 19.52 -11.30 2.24
C ALA A 59 19.68 -9.77 2.20
N GLU A 60 19.64 -9.11 3.36
CA GLU A 60 20.00 -7.69 3.47
C GLU A 60 21.45 -7.46 3.04
N TYR A 61 22.38 -8.29 3.50
CA TYR A 61 23.79 -8.19 3.10
C TYR A 61 23.99 -8.46 1.60
N LEU A 62 23.23 -9.38 1.01
CA LEU A 62 23.22 -9.64 -0.43
C LEU A 62 22.85 -8.39 -1.23
N LEU A 63 21.82 -7.67 -0.78
CA LEU A 63 21.37 -6.44 -1.43
C LEU A 63 22.36 -5.27 -1.26
N GLU A 64 23.09 -5.22 -0.14
CA GLU A 64 24.23 -4.29 0.00
C GLU A 64 25.36 -4.61 -0.98
N VAL A 65 25.69 -5.90 -1.16
CA VAL A 65 26.66 -6.33 -2.16
C VAL A 65 26.17 -5.98 -3.57
N TYR A 66 24.88 -6.12 -3.86
CA TYR A 66 24.30 -5.69 -5.14
C TYR A 66 24.50 -4.20 -5.41
N MET A 67 24.27 -3.35 -4.41
CA MET A 67 24.51 -1.91 -4.53
C MET A 67 25.99 -1.59 -4.74
N GLN A 68 26.89 -2.23 -3.97
CA GLN A 68 28.35 -1.99 -4.09
C GLN A 68 28.93 -2.49 -5.42
N ALA A 69 28.46 -3.63 -5.91
CA ALA A 69 28.90 -4.23 -7.16
C ALA A 69 28.14 -3.72 -8.39
N HIS A 70 27.22 -2.75 -8.21
CA HIS A 70 26.36 -2.21 -9.26
C HIS A 70 25.65 -3.30 -10.09
N VAL A 71 25.11 -4.32 -9.40
CA VAL A 71 24.39 -5.42 -10.04
C VAL A 71 23.14 -4.86 -10.73
N PRO A 72 22.94 -5.11 -12.03
CA PRO A 72 21.78 -4.61 -12.76
C PRO A 72 20.49 -5.29 -12.30
N MET A 73 19.37 -4.57 -12.45
CA MET A 73 18.03 -5.12 -12.29
C MET A 73 17.70 -5.99 -13.51
N ASP A 74 17.86 -7.30 -13.40
CA ASP A 74 17.53 -8.28 -14.42
C ASP A 74 16.71 -9.44 -13.82
N ASN A 75 16.31 -10.40 -14.65
CA ASN A 75 15.50 -11.52 -14.17
C ASN A 75 16.26 -12.41 -13.17
N THR A 76 17.58 -12.55 -13.30
CA THR A 76 18.39 -13.41 -12.43
C THR A 76 18.59 -12.79 -11.06
N SER A 77 18.94 -11.50 -11.01
CA SER A 77 19.08 -10.77 -9.75
C SER A 77 17.74 -10.66 -9.02
N ARG A 78 16.63 -10.46 -9.75
CA ARG A 78 15.28 -10.48 -9.20
C ARG A 78 14.90 -11.84 -8.62
N GLU A 79 15.15 -12.93 -9.35
CA GLU A 79 14.78 -14.28 -8.92
C GLU A 79 15.50 -14.72 -7.63
N ARG A 80 16.77 -14.33 -7.46
CA ARG A 80 17.49 -14.58 -6.20
C ARG A 80 16.82 -13.92 -5.00
N ILE A 81 16.26 -12.73 -5.17
CA ILE A 81 15.54 -12.03 -4.10
C ILE A 81 14.17 -12.64 -3.86
N ASN A 82 13.44 -12.93 -4.95
CA ASN A 82 12.11 -13.54 -4.88
C ASN A 82 12.15 -14.88 -4.16
N SER A 83 13.09 -15.76 -4.52
CA SER A 83 13.26 -17.09 -3.91
C SER A 83 13.53 -17.04 -2.40
N ILE A 84 14.30 -16.07 -1.93
CA ILE A 84 14.51 -15.87 -0.49
C ILE A 84 13.21 -15.40 0.17
N LEU A 85 12.60 -14.33 -0.36
CA LEU A 85 11.42 -13.70 0.23
C LEU A 85 10.20 -14.63 0.27
N GLU A 86 10.00 -15.42 -0.78
CA GLU A 86 8.91 -16.39 -0.90
C GLU A 86 9.04 -17.53 0.13
N LYS A 87 10.28 -17.93 0.43
CA LYS A 87 10.56 -19.02 1.37
C LYS A 87 10.59 -18.58 2.84
N THR A 88 10.86 -17.30 3.13
CA THR A 88 10.70 -16.73 4.49
C THR A 88 9.21 -16.74 4.86
N LYS A 89 8.79 -17.41 5.95
CA LYS A 89 7.38 -17.48 6.33
C LYS A 89 6.95 -16.34 7.23
N SER A 90 7.81 -15.85 8.12
CA SER A 90 7.47 -14.79 9.06
C SER A 90 7.39 -13.40 8.40
N PRO A 91 6.24 -12.72 8.46
CA PRO A 91 6.12 -11.34 7.99
C PRO A 91 7.05 -10.37 8.73
N MET A 92 7.34 -10.65 10.00
CA MET A 92 8.24 -9.84 10.82
C MET A 92 9.66 -9.86 10.28
N TRP A 93 10.19 -11.04 9.97
CA TRP A 93 11.54 -11.18 9.42
C TRP A 93 11.63 -10.66 7.99
N ARG A 94 10.59 -10.90 7.18
CA ARG A 94 10.56 -10.47 5.79
C ARG A 94 10.57 -8.95 5.60
N ARG A 95 9.99 -8.19 6.53
CA ARG A 95 9.81 -6.73 6.43
C ARG A 95 11.09 -5.96 6.06
N LYS A 96 12.21 -6.26 6.72
CA LYS A 96 13.48 -5.54 6.46
C LYS A 96 14.03 -5.89 5.08
N THR A 97 14.00 -7.17 4.71
CA THR A 97 14.42 -7.62 3.38
C THR A 97 13.57 -6.99 2.27
N VAL A 98 12.26 -6.83 2.46
CA VAL A 98 11.38 -6.12 1.51
C VAL A 98 11.80 -4.66 1.34
N MET A 99 12.09 -3.96 2.45
CA MET A 99 12.56 -2.56 2.42
C MET A 99 13.92 -2.44 1.70
N ALA A 100 14.85 -3.36 1.99
CA ALA A 100 16.16 -3.40 1.34
C ALA A 100 16.03 -3.71 -0.16
N ALA A 101 15.16 -4.65 -0.54
CA ALA A 101 14.93 -5.02 -1.94
C ALA A 101 14.36 -3.84 -2.73
N ASN A 102 13.40 -3.13 -2.14
CA ASN A 102 12.84 -1.92 -2.75
C ASN A 102 13.89 -0.79 -2.88
N LYS A 103 14.72 -0.58 -1.84
CA LYS A 103 15.80 0.40 -1.86
C LYS A 103 16.81 0.09 -2.97
N TRP A 104 17.23 -1.17 -3.09
CA TRP A 104 18.09 -1.61 -4.17
C TRP A 104 17.42 -1.40 -5.53
N ALA A 105 16.14 -1.73 -5.68
CA ALA A 105 15.44 -1.56 -6.94
C ALA A 105 15.37 -0.12 -7.43
N ILE A 106 15.10 0.83 -6.52
CA ILE A 106 15.14 2.27 -6.83
C ILE A 106 16.54 2.67 -7.31
N SER A 107 17.58 2.21 -6.62
CA SER A 107 18.98 2.51 -6.98
C SER A 107 19.41 1.85 -8.30
N ALA A 108 19.01 0.61 -8.56
CA ALA A 108 19.42 -0.14 -9.75
C ALA A 108 18.69 0.32 -11.02
N THR A 109 17.43 0.77 -10.89
CA THR A 109 16.62 1.29 -12.00
C THR A 109 16.76 2.79 -12.21
N GLN A 110 17.31 3.53 -11.23
CA GLN A 110 17.29 4.99 -11.19
C GLN A 110 15.88 5.59 -11.30
N ASN A 111 14.87 4.80 -10.91
CA ASN A 111 13.46 5.19 -10.93
C ASN A 111 12.94 5.21 -9.49
N PRO A 112 12.32 6.30 -9.00
CA PRO A 112 11.77 6.37 -7.65
C PRO A 112 10.68 5.31 -7.37
N LEU A 113 10.02 4.80 -8.42
CA LEU A 113 9.05 3.72 -8.32
C LEU A 113 9.72 2.33 -8.28
N GLY A 114 11.00 2.21 -8.62
CA GLY A 114 11.74 0.94 -8.65
C GLY A 114 11.44 0.11 -9.90
N ASP A 115 11.44 -1.22 -9.74
CA ASP A 115 11.19 -2.19 -10.81
C ASP A 115 9.74 -2.71 -10.77
N GLU A 116 9.07 -2.73 -11.92
CA GLU A 116 7.66 -3.11 -12.04
C GLU A 116 7.39 -4.52 -11.54
N LYS A 117 8.16 -5.51 -12.01
CA LYS A 117 7.98 -6.93 -11.67
C LYS A 117 8.29 -7.21 -10.20
N LEU A 118 9.36 -6.63 -9.67
CA LEU A 118 9.67 -6.76 -8.25
C LEU A 118 8.59 -6.09 -7.39
N ARG A 119 8.14 -4.89 -7.74
CA ARG A 119 7.05 -4.20 -7.02
C ARG A 119 5.79 -5.06 -7.00
N LEU A 120 5.40 -5.64 -8.12
CA LEU A 120 4.24 -6.53 -8.19
C LEU A 120 4.40 -7.76 -7.29
N PHE A 121 5.54 -8.44 -7.36
CA PHE A 121 5.84 -9.60 -6.52
C PHE A 121 5.76 -9.25 -5.02
N LEU A 122 6.39 -8.15 -4.60
CA LEU A 122 6.34 -7.68 -3.22
C LEU A 122 4.90 -7.38 -2.77
N ALA A 123 4.10 -6.78 -3.65
CA ALA A 123 2.71 -6.46 -3.36
C ALA A 123 1.85 -7.72 -3.16
N GLU A 124 1.96 -8.70 -4.06
CA GLU A 124 1.23 -9.98 -3.96
C GLU A 124 1.68 -10.79 -2.73
N LEU A 125 2.97 -10.77 -2.43
CA LEU A 125 3.54 -11.45 -1.26
C LEU A 125 3.01 -10.85 0.06
N LEU A 126 2.95 -9.52 0.16
CA LEU A 126 2.40 -8.83 1.34
C LEU A 126 0.87 -9.01 1.43
N ALA A 127 0.16 -8.99 0.30
CA ALA A 127 -1.28 -9.21 0.27
C ALA A 127 -1.67 -10.62 0.74
N ARG A 128 -0.89 -11.65 0.36
CA ARG A 128 -1.08 -13.03 0.83
C ARG A 128 -1.01 -13.14 2.36
N ASP A 129 -0.17 -12.32 2.99
CA ASP A 129 -0.03 -12.27 4.44
C ASP A 129 -1.02 -11.30 5.11
N LYS A 130 -2.05 -10.84 4.37
CA LYS A 130 -3.04 -9.83 4.79
C LYS A 130 -2.43 -8.50 5.23
N GLN A 131 -1.20 -8.20 4.82
CA GLN A 131 -0.53 -6.91 5.05
C GLN A 131 -0.92 -5.91 3.96
N PHE A 132 -2.23 -5.68 3.81
CA PHE A 132 -2.80 -4.96 2.67
C PHE A 132 -2.34 -3.49 2.58
N TYR A 133 -2.16 -2.81 3.71
CA TYR A 133 -1.70 -1.42 3.72
C TYR A 133 -0.25 -1.29 3.20
N GLU A 134 0.62 -2.21 3.59
CA GLU A 134 1.99 -2.28 3.09
C GLU A 134 2.00 -2.69 1.61
N ALA A 135 1.18 -3.67 1.22
CA ALA A 135 1.02 -4.14 -0.15
C ALA A 135 0.57 -3.02 -1.12
N GLU A 136 -0.36 -2.16 -0.67
CA GLU A 136 -0.92 -1.06 -1.46
C GLU A 136 0.16 -0.15 -2.04
N THR A 137 1.19 0.21 -1.29
CA THR A 137 2.30 1.05 -1.80
C THR A 137 3.01 0.38 -2.99
N HIS A 138 3.21 -0.93 -2.92
CA HIS A 138 3.88 -1.69 -3.97
C HIS A 138 2.97 -1.88 -5.19
N PHE A 139 1.67 -2.10 -5.00
CA PHE A 139 0.70 -2.12 -6.09
C PHE A 139 0.61 -0.77 -6.81
N ILE A 140 0.58 0.35 -6.09
CA ILE A 140 0.56 1.69 -6.70
C ILE A 140 1.80 1.89 -7.60
N ALA A 141 2.98 1.53 -7.11
CA ALA A 141 4.21 1.62 -7.91
C ALA A 141 4.16 0.72 -9.16
N ALA A 142 3.74 -0.54 -9.00
CA ALA A 142 3.64 -1.49 -10.11
C ALA A 142 2.61 -1.04 -11.16
N CYS A 143 1.46 -0.52 -10.74
CA CYS A 143 0.42 -0.01 -11.62
C CYS A 143 0.85 1.28 -12.34
N ALA A 144 1.60 2.15 -11.67
CA ALA A 144 2.12 3.37 -12.29
C ALA A 144 3.15 3.07 -13.39
N LEU A 145 3.92 1.99 -13.25
CA LEU A 145 4.87 1.52 -14.27
C LEU A 145 4.18 0.72 -15.39
N ASN A 146 3.16 -0.08 -15.06
CA ASN A 146 2.41 -0.88 -16.01
C ASN A 146 0.92 -0.98 -15.61
N LYS A 147 0.05 -0.44 -16.47
CA LYS A 147 -1.41 -0.41 -16.25
C LYS A 147 -2.04 -1.80 -16.17
N ASP A 148 -1.43 -2.83 -16.74
CA ASP A 148 -2.00 -4.18 -16.75
C ASP A 148 -2.07 -4.78 -15.34
N ASN A 149 -1.29 -4.23 -14.40
CA ASN A 149 -1.33 -4.59 -12.98
C ASN A 149 -2.56 -4.04 -12.24
N ALA A 150 -3.31 -3.11 -12.85
CA ALA A 150 -4.46 -2.45 -12.22
C ALA A 150 -5.57 -3.44 -11.80
N SER A 151 -5.76 -4.50 -12.59
CA SER A 151 -6.73 -5.55 -12.26
C SER A 151 -6.37 -6.25 -10.94
N LYS A 152 -5.11 -6.64 -10.77
CA LYS A 152 -4.64 -7.29 -9.53
C LYS A 152 -4.77 -6.36 -8.32
N PHE A 153 -4.49 -5.08 -8.50
CA PHE A 153 -4.68 -4.09 -7.45
C PHE A 153 -6.15 -3.92 -7.05
N ALA A 154 -7.07 -3.92 -8.03
CA ALA A 154 -8.51 -3.89 -7.78
C ALA A 154 -8.99 -5.09 -6.96
N HIS A 155 -8.53 -6.31 -7.31
CA HIS A 155 -8.85 -7.52 -6.55
C HIS A 155 -8.33 -7.44 -5.11
N MET A 156 -7.09 -6.99 -4.89
CA MET A 156 -6.54 -6.83 -3.53
C MET A 156 -7.37 -5.86 -2.69
N LEU A 157 -7.80 -4.72 -3.24
CA LEU A 157 -8.60 -3.76 -2.48
C LEU A 157 -10.02 -4.26 -2.19
N LEU A 158 -10.60 -5.11 -3.04
CA LEU A 158 -11.87 -5.80 -2.75
C LEU A 158 -11.69 -6.86 -1.65
N GLU A 159 -10.60 -7.63 -1.70
CA GLU A 159 -10.25 -8.60 -0.66
C GLU A 159 -10.01 -7.91 0.69
N TRP A 160 -9.29 -6.79 0.70
CA TRP A 160 -9.07 -6.01 1.91
C TRP A 160 -10.40 -5.46 2.46
N ASN A 161 -11.31 -4.99 1.61
CA ASN A 161 -12.64 -4.56 2.03
C ASN A 161 -13.41 -5.71 2.69
N SER A 162 -13.39 -6.91 2.10
CA SER A 162 -14.02 -8.10 2.67
C SER A 162 -13.43 -8.48 4.02
N SER A 163 -12.10 -8.55 4.11
CA SER A 163 -11.42 -8.89 5.37
C SER A 163 -11.68 -7.83 6.46
N TYR A 164 -11.78 -6.56 6.09
CA TYR A 164 -12.08 -5.48 7.02
C TYR A 164 -13.53 -5.57 7.51
N ALA A 165 -14.48 -5.82 6.61
CA ALA A 165 -15.89 -6.02 6.97
C ALA A 165 -16.10 -7.24 7.89
N GLU A 166 -15.41 -8.35 7.63
CA GLU A 166 -15.40 -9.53 8.52
C GLU A 166 -14.99 -9.14 9.94
N THR A 167 -13.84 -8.48 10.09
CA THR A 167 -13.33 -8.08 11.40
C THR A 167 -14.25 -7.12 12.15
N LEU A 168 -14.96 -6.24 11.44
CA LEU A 168 -15.97 -5.37 12.05
C LEU A 168 -17.17 -6.19 12.56
N THR A 169 -17.69 -7.11 11.76
CA THR A 169 -18.85 -7.93 12.16
C THR A 169 -18.54 -8.92 13.29
N GLU A 170 -17.29 -9.39 13.41
CA GLU A 170 -16.87 -10.26 14.51
C GLU A 170 -16.68 -9.50 15.83
N SER A 171 -16.35 -8.21 15.75
CA SER A 171 -16.08 -7.39 16.94
C SER A 171 -17.34 -7.11 17.77
N ASP A 172 -18.51 -7.00 17.11
CA ASP A 172 -19.76 -6.57 17.73
C ASP A 172 -20.98 -7.22 17.04
N SER A 173 -21.81 -7.91 17.81
CA SER A 173 -22.98 -8.67 17.32
C SER A 173 -24.14 -7.79 16.87
N ASP A 174 -24.15 -6.52 17.25
CA ASP A 174 -25.18 -5.55 16.87
C ASP A 174 -24.84 -4.80 15.57
N GLN A 175 -23.69 -5.09 14.94
CA GLN A 175 -23.25 -4.49 13.68
C GLN A 175 -24.06 -5.00 12.48
N PRO A 176 -24.20 -4.18 11.42
CA PRO A 176 -24.91 -4.58 10.21
C PRO A 176 -24.22 -5.78 9.53
N PRO A 177 -24.96 -6.58 8.73
CA PRO A 177 -24.40 -7.73 8.03
C PRO A 177 -23.18 -7.37 7.18
N LYS A 178 -22.22 -8.30 7.07
CA LYS A 178 -20.97 -8.14 6.31
C LYS A 178 -21.20 -7.53 4.92
N ASP A 179 -22.16 -8.05 4.16
CA ASP A 179 -22.52 -7.57 2.82
C ASP A 179 -22.94 -6.10 2.81
N SER A 180 -23.64 -5.62 3.84
CA SER A 180 -23.99 -4.20 3.97
C SER A 180 -22.76 -3.33 4.25
N VAL A 181 -21.87 -3.80 5.12
CA VAL A 181 -20.60 -3.11 5.43
C VAL A 181 -19.73 -3.02 4.18
N GLU A 182 -19.53 -4.13 3.46
CA GLU A 182 -18.72 -4.18 2.24
C GLU A 182 -19.24 -3.22 1.17
N ARG A 183 -20.56 -3.16 0.94
CA ARG A 183 -21.17 -2.24 -0.03
C ARG A 183 -20.95 -0.78 0.32
N VAL A 184 -21.11 -0.42 1.60
CA VAL A 184 -20.92 0.96 2.07
C VAL A 184 -19.45 1.36 1.94
N LEU A 185 -18.53 0.49 2.32
CA LEU A 185 -17.09 0.74 2.31
C LEU A 185 -16.46 0.65 0.92
N SER A 186 -17.10 -0.04 -0.04
CA SER A 186 -16.59 -0.23 -1.40
C SER A 186 -16.18 1.09 -2.07
N GLY A 187 -16.97 2.14 -1.87
CA GLY A 187 -16.66 3.47 -2.37
C GLY A 187 -15.38 4.06 -1.77
N THR A 188 -15.13 3.85 -0.49
CA THR A 188 -13.93 4.33 0.20
C THR A 188 -12.68 3.56 -0.20
N PHE A 189 -12.78 2.24 -0.35
CA PHE A 189 -11.67 1.43 -0.85
C PHE A 189 -11.33 1.76 -2.30
N ALA A 190 -12.31 2.11 -3.15
CA ALA A 190 -12.03 2.59 -4.50
C ALA A 190 -11.16 3.86 -4.51
N LEU A 191 -11.42 4.83 -3.60
CA LEU A 191 -10.59 6.04 -3.47
C LEU A 191 -9.12 5.71 -3.20
N ARG A 192 -8.85 4.66 -2.40
CA ARG A 192 -7.49 4.22 -2.09
C ARG A 192 -6.70 3.75 -3.31
N GLY A 193 -7.39 3.24 -4.33
CA GLY A 193 -6.74 2.79 -5.56
C GLY A 193 -6.43 3.93 -6.52
N TRP A 194 -7.45 4.68 -6.95
CA TRP A 194 -7.24 5.66 -8.03
C TRP A 194 -6.57 6.96 -7.56
N VAL A 195 -6.81 7.43 -6.33
CA VAL A 195 -6.25 8.72 -5.87
C VAL A 195 -4.72 8.70 -5.88
N PRO A 196 -4.04 7.71 -5.28
CA PRO A 196 -2.58 7.64 -5.34
C PRO A 196 -2.05 7.46 -6.77
N LEU A 197 -2.74 6.68 -7.62
CA LEU A 197 -2.37 6.51 -9.03
C LEU A 197 -2.36 7.83 -9.80
N LEU A 198 -3.34 8.71 -9.55
CA LEU A 198 -3.35 10.02 -10.17
C LEU A 198 -2.27 10.95 -9.64
N LEU A 199 -1.91 10.85 -8.35
CA LEU A 199 -0.82 11.62 -7.75
C LEU A 199 0.56 11.23 -8.30
N VAL A 200 0.74 9.97 -8.69
CA VAL A 200 1.95 9.50 -9.39
C VAL A 200 1.86 9.61 -10.91
N HIS A 201 0.95 10.44 -11.42
CA HIS A 201 0.77 10.73 -12.84
C HIS A 201 0.40 9.53 -13.73
N ALA A 202 -0.36 8.56 -13.21
CA ALA A 202 -0.79 7.36 -13.94
C ALA A 202 -2.33 7.31 -14.20
N PRO A 203 -2.89 8.21 -15.03
CA PRO A 203 -4.33 8.28 -15.29
C PRO A 203 -4.88 7.04 -16.00
N GLU A 204 -4.12 6.44 -16.92
CA GLU A 204 -4.56 5.22 -17.61
C GLU A 204 -4.65 4.02 -16.66
N SER A 205 -3.71 3.91 -15.71
CA SER A 205 -3.74 2.87 -14.68
C SER A 205 -4.89 3.11 -13.69
N ALA A 206 -5.17 4.37 -13.34
CA ALA A 206 -6.34 4.73 -12.52
C ALA A 206 -7.67 4.37 -13.22
N ARG A 207 -7.74 4.57 -14.54
CA ARG A 207 -8.89 4.19 -15.38
C ARG A 207 -9.08 2.67 -15.44
N ALA A 208 -8.02 1.93 -15.76
CA ALA A 208 -8.06 0.47 -15.77
C ALA A 208 -8.46 -0.07 -14.38
N PHE A 209 -7.91 0.50 -13.31
CA PHE A 209 -8.23 0.14 -11.93
C PHE A 209 -9.72 0.33 -11.63
N ILE A 210 -10.27 1.52 -11.88
CA ILE A 210 -11.66 1.82 -11.48
C ILE A 210 -12.68 1.02 -12.28
N GLN A 211 -12.39 0.74 -13.57
CA GLN A 211 -13.24 -0.10 -14.41
C GLN A 211 -13.31 -1.53 -13.86
N ASP A 212 -12.16 -2.14 -13.59
CA ASP A 212 -12.10 -3.50 -13.05
C ASP A 212 -12.66 -3.56 -11.62
N TYR A 213 -12.35 -2.57 -10.78
CA TYR A 213 -12.85 -2.51 -9.41
C TYR A 213 -14.37 -2.46 -9.36
N VAL A 214 -14.99 -1.56 -10.13
CA VAL A 214 -16.46 -1.40 -10.13
C VAL A 214 -17.16 -2.63 -10.70
N GLN A 215 -16.65 -3.20 -11.81
CA GLN A 215 -17.23 -4.42 -12.37
C GLN A 215 -17.18 -5.58 -11.39
N ASN A 216 -16.06 -5.78 -10.70
CA ASN A 216 -15.94 -6.86 -9.71
C ASN A 216 -16.72 -6.57 -8.42
N ALA A 217 -16.79 -5.31 -7.96
CA ALA A 217 -17.65 -4.92 -6.85
C ALA A 217 -19.13 -5.21 -7.13
N ILE A 218 -19.62 -4.92 -8.35
CA ILE A 218 -20.99 -5.24 -8.78
C ILE A 218 -21.22 -6.76 -8.86
N LYS A 219 -20.23 -7.53 -9.33
CA LYS A 219 -20.33 -9.00 -9.35
C LYS A 219 -20.45 -9.57 -7.95
N LEU A 220 -19.67 -9.05 -6.99
CA LEU A 220 -19.73 -9.46 -5.58
C LEU A 220 -21.03 -9.02 -4.92
N HIS A 221 -21.48 -7.79 -5.21
CA HIS A 221 -22.68 -7.19 -4.62
C HIS A 221 -23.61 -6.64 -5.71
N PRO A 222 -24.47 -7.47 -6.34
CA PRO A 222 -25.36 -7.02 -7.41
C PRO A 222 -26.29 -5.87 -7.02
N ALA A 223 -26.64 -5.77 -5.72
CA ALA A 223 -27.43 -4.67 -5.16
C ALA A 223 -26.76 -3.29 -5.26
N LEU A 224 -25.44 -3.22 -5.53
CA LEU A 224 -24.76 -1.95 -5.81
C LEU A 224 -25.22 -1.33 -7.13
N LEU A 225 -25.69 -2.12 -8.11
CA LEU A 225 -26.07 -1.61 -9.42
C LEU A 225 -27.49 -1.03 -9.36
N LEU A 226 -27.67 0.24 -9.72
CA LEU A 226 -28.99 0.85 -9.77
C LEU A 226 -29.79 0.34 -10.98
N PRO A 227 -31.12 0.14 -10.85
CA PRO A 227 -32.01 -0.36 -11.93
C PRO A 227 -32.35 0.75 -12.95
N VAL A 228 -31.34 1.42 -13.47
CA VAL A 228 -31.43 2.49 -14.46
C VAL A 228 -31.11 1.92 -15.85
N LYS A 229 -31.76 2.41 -16.92
CA LYS A 229 -31.47 1.96 -18.29
C LYS A 229 -31.18 3.16 -19.22
N PRO A 230 -30.08 3.16 -20.00
CA PRO A 230 -28.98 2.17 -19.98
C PRO A 230 -28.12 2.30 -18.71
N ASN A 231 -27.54 1.17 -18.26
CA ASN A 231 -26.51 1.08 -17.22
C ASN A 231 -25.60 -0.11 -17.59
N PRO A 232 -24.36 0.13 -18.07
CA PRO A 232 -23.60 1.38 -17.96
C PRO A 232 -24.12 2.52 -18.83
N ARG A 233 -23.86 3.75 -18.39
CA ARG A 233 -24.10 4.98 -19.14
C ARG A 233 -22.81 5.44 -19.80
N GLU A 234 -22.94 6.09 -20.94
CA GLU A 234 -21.80 6.76 -21.57
C GLU A 234 -21.44 8.05 -20.80
N TYR A 235 -20.15 8.20 -20.50
CA TYR A 235 -19.57 9.42 -19.97
C TYR A 235 -19.75 10.56 -20.99
N ARG A 236 -20.24 11.70 -20.52
CA ARG A 236 -20.39 12.91 -21.34
C ARG A 236 -19.42 13.97 -20.88
N SER A 237 -18.50 14.35 -21.76
CA SER A 237 -17.56 15.44 -21.50
C SER A 237 -18.31 16.75 -21.23
N PRO A 238 -17.91 17.52 -20.20
CA PRO A 238 -18.40 18.88 -20.00
C PRO A 238 -18.04 19.83 -21.14
N ALA A 239 -16.97 19.55 -21.87
CA ALA A 239 -16.52 20.36 -22.98
C ALA A 239 -16.97 19.74 -24.30
N LYS A 240 -17.89 20.44 -25.01
CA LYS A 240 -18.54 19.97 -26.24
C LYS A 240 -17.60 19.49 -27.35
N VAL A 241 -16.36 19.96 -27.35
CA VAL A 241 -15.34 19.64 -28.36
C VAL A 241 -14.66 18.29 -28.08
N SER A 242 -14.85 17.69 -26.89
CA SER A 242 -14.22 16.39 -26.60
C SER A 242 -14.91 15.24 -27.32
N THR A 243 -14.08 14.31 -27.81
CA THR A 243 -14.51 13.00 -28.32
C THR A 243 -14.19 11.87 -27.35
N TYR A 244 -13.75 12.17 -26.13
CA TYR A 244 -13.46 11.15 -25.12
C TYR A 244 -14.74 10.44 -24.70
N SER A 245 -14.73 9.11 -24.77
CA SER A 245 -15.83 8.24 -24.35
C SER A 245 -15.32 7.21 -23.35
N SER A 246 -16.14 6.94 -22.34
CA SER A 246 -15.91 5.91 -21.33
C SER A 246 -17.26 5.44 -20.79
N GLU A 247 -17.34 4.19 -20.35
CA GLU A 247 -18.52 3.66 -19.67
C GLU A 247 -18.47 3.98 -18.18
N ILE A 248 -19.63 4.33 -17.60
CA ILE A 248 -19.81 4.60 -16.17
C ILE A 248 -21.03 3.83 -15.68
N PHE A 249 -20.84 3.02 -14.63
CA PHE A 249 -21.92 2.33 -13.96
C PHE A 249 -22.58 3.25 -12.94
N MET A 250 -23.91 3.34 -12.98
CA MET A 250 -24.69 4.01 -11.95
C MET A 250 -24.86 3.07 -10.76
N THR A 251 -24.22 3.40 -9.65
CA THR A 251 -24.21 2.58 -8.44
C THR A 251 -24.96 3.24 -7.28
N ALA A 252 -25.36 2.45 -6.29
CA ALA A 252 -25.95 2.94 -5.05
C ALA A 252 -24.91 3.65 -4.13
N SER A 253 -23.61 3.56 -4.45
CA SER A 253 -22.54 4.21 -3.68
C SER A 253 -22.17 5.56 -4.30
N PRO A 254 -22.43 6.70 -3.62
CA PRO A 254 -22.04 8.02 -4.12
C PRO A 254 -20.53 8.13 -4.36
N SER A 255 -19.71 7.51 -3.52
CA SER A 255 -18.24 7.57 -3.63
C SER A 255 -17.71 6.75 -4.82
N LEU A 256 -18.35 5.64 -5.20
CA LEU A 256 -18.05 4.93 -6.44
C LEU A 256 -18.46 5.74 -7.67
N ASN A 257 -19.63 6.37 -7.64
CA ASN A 257 -20.08 7.25 -8.72
C ASN A 257 -19.12 8.44 -8.89
N PHE A 258 -18.71 9.07 -7.79
CA PHE A 258 -17.70 10.12 -7.77
C PHE A 258 -16.38 9.62 -8.37
N SER A 259 -15.88 8.46 -7.92
CA SER A 259 -14.60 7.88 -8.37
C SER A 259 -14.58 7.66 -9.89
N GLN A 260 -15.64 7.07 -10.45
CA GLN A 260 -15.75 6.85 -11.90
C GLN A 260 -15.77 8.17 -12.67
N ASN A 261 -16.58 9.14 -12.25
CA ASN A 261 -16.67 10.45 -12.91
C ASN A 261 -15.37 11.26 -12.80
N ALA A 262 -14.69 11.19 -11.64
CA ALA A 262 -13.43 11.88 -11.39
C ALA A 262 -12.33 11.36 -12.33
N VAL A 263 -12.16 10.04 -12.40
CA VAL A 263 -11.16 9.41 -13.26
C VAL A 263 -11.49 9.64 -14.74
N ALA A 264 -12.75 9.51 -15.14
CA ALA A 264 -13.17 9.78 -16.51
C ALA A 264 -12.90 11.24 -16.93
N LEU A 265 -13.23 12.22 -16.08
CA LEU A 265 -12.96 13.63 -16.35
C LEU A 265 -11.45 13.92 -16.47
N ILE A 266 -10.62 13.28 -15.63
CA ILE A 266 -9.17 13.46 -15.69
C ILE A 266 -8.57 12.83 -16.94
N CYS A 267 -9.05 11.65 -17.35
CA CYS A 267 -8.64 11.02 -18.60
C CYS A 267 -9.10 11.84 -19.82
N ASP A 268 -10.30 12.41 -19.79
CA ASP A 268 -10.80 13.33 -20.81
C ASP A 268 -9.90 14.57 -20.94
N VAL A 269 -9.53 15.19 -19.81
CA VAL A 269 -8.55 16.30 -19.81
C VAL A 269 -7.22 15.87 -20.43
N LYS A 270 -6.71 14.68 -20.10
CA LYS A 270 -5.45 14.15 -20.64
C LYS A 270 -5.51 13.76 -22.12
N SER A 271 -6.69 13.42 -22.63
CA SER A 271 -6.90 13.11 -24.05
C SER A 271 -6.77 14.35 -24.95
N LYS A 272 -6.85 15.55 -24.37
CA LYS A 272 -6.77 16.82 -25.10
C LYS A 272 -5.35 17.38 -25.10
N SER A 273 -5.01 18.06 -26.19
CA SER A 273 -3.81 18.88 -26.29
C SER A 273 -4.14 20.33 -25.93
N GLY A 274 -3.31 20.96 -25.09
CA GLY A 274 -3.42 22.39 -24.75
C GLY A 274 -3.94 22.65 -23.34
N SER A 275 -4.42 23.88 -23.11
CA SER A 275 -4.91 24.30 -21.80
C SER A 275 -6.26 23.66 -21.47
N VAL A 276 -6.45 23.36 -20.18
CA VAL A 276 -7.70 22.76 -19.70
C VAL A 276 -8.86 23.74 -19.85
N PRO A 277 -9.93 23.39 -20.57
CA PRO A 277 -11.12 24.23 -20.72
C PRO A 277 -11.76 24.61 -19.38
N ASN A 278 -12.34 25.81 -19.30
CA ASN A 278 -12.95 26.31 -18.07
C ASN A 278 -14.16 25.46 -17.65
N GLU A 279 -14.90 24.88 -18.61
CA GLU A 279 -16.03 23.99 -18.37
C GLU A 279 -15.60 22.74 -17.59
N MET A 280 -14.43 22.17 -17.92
CA MET A 280 -13.88 20.99 -17.24
C MET A 280 -13.39 21.34 -15.84
N LYS A 281 -12.78 22.52 -15.66
CA LYS A 281 -12.38 23.03 -14.33
C LYS A 281 -13.61 23.24 -13.44
N SER A 282 -14.65 23.87 -13.96
CA SER A 282 -15.92 24.07 -13.25
C SER A 282 -16.59 22.74 -12.92
N ALA A 283 -16.61 21.78 -13.86
CA ALA A 283 -17.15 20.44 -13.63
C ALA A 283 -16.39 19.70 -12.52
N TRP A 284 -15.05 19.78 -12.50
CA TRP A 284 -14.23 19.21 -11.42
C TRP A 284 -14.54 19.85 -10.07
N GLN A 285 -14.64 21.18 -10.00
CA GLN A 285 -15.00 21.88 -8.77
C GLN A 285 -16.40 21.51 -8.28
N MET A 286 -17.37 21.37 -9.18
CA MET A 286 -18.72 20.92 -8.84
C MET A 286 -18.70 19.48 -8.33
N LEU A 287 -17.98 18.59 -8.99
CA LEU A 287 -17.84 17.19 -8.60
C LEU A 287 -17.23 17.05 -7.19
N LEU A 288 -16.16 17.80 -6.90
CA LEU A 288 -15.57 17.85 -5.56
C LEU A 288 -16.53 18.42 -4.52
N ARG A 289 -17.26 19.51 -4.83
CA ARG A 289 -18.24 20.10 -3.92
C ARG A 289 -19.37 19.12 -3.61
N GLN A 290 -19.92 18.48 -4.63
CA GLN A 290 -20.98 17.48 -4.49
C GLN A 290 -20.51 16.31 -3.62
N PHE A 291 -19.32 15.77 -3.89
CA PHE A 291 -18.73 14.70 -3.09
C PHE A 291 -18.58 15.08 -1.60
N VAL A 292 -18.20 16.33 -1.32
CA VAL A 292 -18.09 16.83 0.06
C VAL A 292 -19.46 17.08 0.69
N GLN A 293 -20.44 17.58 -0.07
CA GLN A 293 -21.77 17.96 0.42
C GLN A 293 -22.71 16.77 0.63
N GLU A 294 -22.73 15.82 -0.30
CA GLU A 294 -23.57 14.61 -0.22
C GLU A 294 -23.05 13.60 0.80
N GLY A 295 -21.97 13.94 1.50
CA GLY A 295 -21.35 12.99 2.39
C GLY A 295 -20.84 11.78 1.60
N GLY A 296 -20.12 12.01 0.50
CA GLY A 296 -19.28 10.97 -0.10
C GLY A 296 -18.21 10.42 0.87
N LEU A 297 -18.11 11.05 2.05
CA LEU A 297 -17.37 10.64 3.24
C LEU A 297 -18.28 10.23 4.43
N ALA A 298 -19.60 10.41 4.32
CA ALA A 298 -20.61 10.25 5.39
C ALA A 298 -21.35 8.90 5.39
N GLY A 299 -21.26 8.09 4.33
CA GLY A 299 -21.80 6.72 4.37
C GLY A 299 -21.21 5.86 5.51
N MET A 300 -20.01 6.23 5.97
CA MET A 300 -19.32 5.64 7.12
C MET A 300 -19.79 6.21 8.48
N ASP A 301 -20.42 7.39 8.52
CA ASP A 301 -20.87 8.08 9.76
C ASP A 301 -21.97 7.30 10.50
N SER A 302 -22.68 6.38 9.83
CA SER A 302 -23.77 5.61 10.43
C SER A 302 -23.39 4.17 10.84
N ILE A 303 -22.18 3.70 10.51
CA ILE A 303 -21.77 2.29 10.69
C ILE A 303 -20.48 2.15 11.48
N VAL A 304 -19.57 3.12 11.42
CA VAL A 304 -18.23 3.00 12.03
C VAL A 304 -17.97 4.20 12.94
N ASP A 305 -17.34 3.95 14.09
CA ASP A 305 -17.07 4.92 15.14
C ASP A 305 -16.31 6.17 14.63
N VAL A 306 -16.59 7.33 15.25
CA VAL A 306 -16.18 8.70 14.84
C VAL A 306 -14.65 8.85 14.63
N CYS A 307 -13.85 8.01 15.30
CA CYS A 307 -12.39 8.03 15.22
C CYS A 307 -11.83 7.47 13.90
N VAL A 308 -12.47 6.47 13.28
CA VAL A 308 -12.02 5.90 11.99
C VAL A 308 -12.21 6.94 10.87
N LEU A 309 -13.33 7.67 10.95
CA LEU A 309 -13.75 8.74 10.04
C LEU A 309 -12.84 9.97 10.06
N SER A 310 -12.42 10.40 11.25
CA SER A 310 -11.59 11.62 11.41
C SER A 310 -10.24 11.51 10.68
N LEU A 311 -9.62 10.33 10.68
CA LEU A 311 -8.30 10.12 10.08
C LEU A 311 -8.36 9.99 8.56
N PHE A 312 -9.31 9.21 8.02
CA PHE A 312 -9.52 9.08 6.57
C PHE A 312 -9.92 10.40 5.90
N ASN A 313 -10.79 11.18 6.56
CA ASN A 313 -11.36 12.40 5.99
C ASN A 313 -10.37 13.57 5.97
N SER A 314 -9.34 13.52 6.81
CA SER A 314 -8.36 14.61 6.93
C SER A 314 -7.42 14.69 5.72
N ASN A 315 -6.86 13.57 5.26
CA ASN A 315 -5.84 13.61 4.21
C ASN A 315 -6.43 13.56 2.78
N ILE A 316 -7.60 12.95 2.56
CA ILE A 316 -8.22 12.86 1.24
C ILE A 316 -8.47 14.24 0.60
N LYS A 317 -8.92 15.22 1.39
CA LYS A 317 -9.15 16.60 0.90
C LYS A 317 -7.85 17.23 0.39
N GLN A 318 -6.74 17.01 1.09
CA GLN A 318 -5.42 17.50 0.69
C GLN A 318 -4.93 16.81 -0.59
N LEU A 319 -5.14 15.50 -0.71
CA LEU A 319 -4.77 14.72 -1.90
C LEU A 319 -5.58 15.14 -3.13
N LEU A 320 -6.90 15.31 -3.00
CA LEU A 320 -7.76 15.82 -4.07
C LEU A 320 -7.41 17.26 -4.47
N SER A 321 -6.99 18.09 -3.51
CA SER A 321 -6.46 19.43 -3.81
C SER A 321 -5.17 19.38 -4.63
N GLN A 322 -4.28 18.41 -4.36
CA GLN A 322 -3.07 18.22 -5.18
C GLN A 322 -3.43 17.76 -6.60
N ILE A 323 -4.38 16.82 -6.75
CA ILE A 323 -4.90 16.41 -8.06
C ILE A 323 -5.50 17.60 -8.82
N SER A 324 -6.22 18.48 -8.12
CA SER A 324 -6.75 19.73 -8.69
C SER A 324 -5.65 20.62 -9.27
N GLY A 325 -4.51 20.71 -8.60
CA GLY A 325 -3.33 21.41 -9.10
C GLY A 325 -2.72 20.72 -10.32
N ILE A 326 -2.49 19.40 -10.24
CA ILE A 326 -1.81 18.59 -11.27
C ILE A 326 -2.57 18.57 -12.59
N TYR A 327 -3.88 18.33 -12.56
CA TYR A 327 -4.66 18.06 -13.77
C TYR A 327 -5.49 19.25 -14.24
N PHE A 328 -5.82 20.19 -13.36
CA PHE A 328 -6.70 21.32 -13.69
C PHE A 328 -6.03 22.69 -13.52
N GLY A 329 -4.81 22.75 -12.99
CA GLY A 329 -4.11 24.01 -12.69
C GLY A 329 -4.85 24.86 -11.66
N LEU A 330 -5.62 24.23 -10.76
CA LEU A 330 -6.37 24.91 -9.72
C LEU A 330 -5.51 25.00 -8.46
N SER A 331 -5.06 26.20 -8.10
CA SER A 331 -4.35 26.44 -6.85
C SER A 331 -5.30 26.30 -5.65
N PRO A 332 -4.86 25.71 -4.53
CA PRO A 332 -5.64 25.76 -3.29
C PRO A 332 -5.88 27.23 -2.88
N PRO A 333 -7.05 27.57 -2.32
CA PRO A 333 -7.25 28.89 -1.73
C PRO A 333 -6.22 29.08 -0.61
N ARG A 334 -5.26 29.99 -0.82
CA ARG A 334 -4.22 30.28 0.18
C ARG A 334 -4.89 30.73 1.47
N ARG A 335 -4.58 30.09 2.60
CA ARG A 335 -5.02 30.57 3.92
C ARG A 335 -4.27 31.87 4.21
N GLN A 336 -4.97 32.86 4.76
CA GLN A 336 -4.45 34.20 5.05
C GLN A 336 -3.16 34.18 5.92
N THR A 337 -3.01 33.16 6.77
CA THR A 337 -1.82 32.92 7.62
C THR A 337 -0.56 32.62 6.81
N ASP A 338 -0.69 31.98 5.63
CA ASP A 338 0.44 31.64 4.75
C ASP A 338 0.97 32.86 3.99
N MET A 339 0.23 33.98 3.95
CA MET A 339 0.69 35.21 3.29
C MET A 339 1.75 35.93 4.13
N LEU A 340 1.61 35.96 5.46
CA LEU A 340 2.60 36.59 6.34
C LEU A 340 3.91 35.82 6.37
N SER A 341 3.86 34.48 6.39
CA SER A 341 5.07 33.64 6.38
C SER A 341 5.79 33.67 5.03
N SER A 342 5.05 33.64 3.91
CA SER A 342 5.64 33.74 2.58
C SER A 342 6.18 35.13 2.26
N MET A 343 5.55 36.21 2.76
CA MET A 343 6.11 37.56 2.69
C MET A 343 7.34 37.72 3.58
N PHE A 344 7.34 37.14 4.78
CA PHE A 344 8.50 37.14 5.67
C PHE A 344 9.68 36.37 5.06
N SER A 345 9.42 35.20 4.44
CA SER A 345 10.42 34.41 3.72
C SER A 345 10.92 35.12 2.45
N SER A 346 10.04 35.81 1.71
CA SER A 346 10.39 36.60 0.52
C SER A 346 11.19 37.85 0.88
N MET A 347 11.05 38.37 2.09
CA MET A 347 11.78 39.55 2.56
C MET A 347 13.10 39.20 3.26
N MET A 348 13.26 37.95 3.72
CA MET A 348 14.41 37.52 4.53
C MET A 348 15.51 36.76 3.77
N GLY A 349 15.38 36.44 2.48
CA GLY A 349 16.54 35.95 1.76
C GLY A 349 16.31 35.27 0.42
N GLY A 350 16.83 35.90 -0.63
CA GLY A 350 17.50 35.22 -1.74
C GLY A 350 16.59 34.54 -2.76
N GLY A 351 16.54 35.11 -3.96
CA GLY A 351 15.96 34.46 -5.13
C GLY A 351 16.58 33.09 -5.36
N GLN A 352 15.79 32.05 -5.12
CA GLN A 352 16.09 30.68 -5.50
C GLN A 352 15.10 30.32 -6.59
N SER A 353 15.60 30.25 -7.83
CA SER A 353 14.93 29.62 -8.95
C SER A 353 14.63 28.17 -8.59
N SER A 354 13.42 27.91 -8.12
CA SER A 354 12.90 26.56 -7.87
C SER A 354 12.70 25.85 -9.21
N SER A 355 13.73 25.13 -9.65
CA SER A 355 13.52 23.95 -10.47
C SER A 355 12.83 22.92 -9.56
N ASP A 356 11.50 22.97 -9.53
CA ASP A 356 10.65 21.99 -8.84
C ASP A 356 10.73 20.65 -9.59
N GLU A 357 11.87 19.95 -9.52
CA GLU A 357 11.86 18.49 -9.61
C GLU A 357 11.27 17.97 -8.28
N GLN A 358 9.95 18.04 -8.16
CA GLN A 358 9.25 17.31 -7.11
C GLN A 358 9.53 15.83 -7.31
N SER A 359 10.44 15.27 -6.50
CA SER A 359 10.70 13.83 -6.49
C SER A 359 9.37 13.08 -6.31
N LEU A 360 9.03 12.24 -7.29
CA LEU A 360 7.82 11.42 -7.31
C LEU A 360 7.78 10.54 -6.05
N SER A 361 6.88 10.84 -5.13
CA SER A 361 6.68 10.10 -3.87
C SER A 361 5.25 9.57 -3.80
N ILE A 362 5.12 8.29 -3.44
CA ILE A 362 3.82 7.60 -3.34
C ILE A 362 3.11 8.09 -2.09
N LYS A 363 1.90 8.65 -2.25
CA LYS A 363 1.06 9.14 -1.16
C LYS A 363 -0.19 8.28 -1.02
N GLN A 364 -0.27 7.48 0.04
CA GLN A 364 -1.43 6.65 0.36
C GLN A 364 -2.51 7.45 1.13
N LEU A 365 -3.74 6.96 1.08
CA LEU A 365 -4.78 7.38 2.02
C LEU A 365 -4.43 6.86 3.43
N ALA A 366 -4.91 7.55 4.47
CA ALA A 366 -4.61 7.20 5.86
C ALA A 366 -4.98 5.73 6.14
N ARG A 367 -4.19 5.03 6.97
CA ARG A 367 -4.46 3.63 7.30
C ARG A 367 -5.84 3.52 7.96
N PRO A 368 -6.71 2.58 7.53
CA PRO A 368 -7.92 2.29 8.28
C PRO A 368 -7.61 1.90 9.73
N ALA A 369 -8.38 2.42 10.67
CA ALA A 369 -8.27 1.99 12.06
C ALA A 369 -8.57 0.49 12.15
N VAL A 370 -7.77 -0.27 12.89
CA VAL A 370 -8.01 -1.70 13.06
C VAL A 370 -9.23 -1.86 13.97
N PRO A 371 -10.29 -2.57 13.55
CA PRO A 371 -11.39 -2.91 14.44
C PRO A 371 -10.85 -3.69 15.63
N GLU A 372 -11.23 -3.33 16.86
CA GLU A 372 -10.81 -4.09 18.04
C GLU A 372 -11.43 -5.49 17.98
N SER A 373 -10.67 -6.50 17.55
CA SER A 373 -11.07 -7.89 17.77
C SER A 373 -11.12 -8.11 19.27
N LYS A 374 -12.22 -8.67 19.81
CA LYS A 374 -12.28 -9.14 21.19
C LYS A 374 -11.04 -10.00 21.45
N LYS A 375 -10.08 -9.46 22.23
CA LYS A 375 -8.95 -10.26 22.71
C LYS A 375 -9.56 -11.47 23.40
N ALA A 376 -9.14 -12.67 23.03
CA ALA A 376 -9.28 -13.81 23.91
C ALA A 376 -8.72 -13.36 25.27
N ALA A 377 -9.54 -13.46 26.32
CA ALA A 377 -9.13 -13.08 27.67
C ALA A 377 -7.78 -13.75 27.97
N PRO A 378 -6.84 -13.06 28.64
CA PRO A 378 -5.66 -13.75 29.15
C PRO A 378 -6.16 -14.92 29.98
N ALA A 379 -5.64 -16.12 29.71
CA ALA A 379 -5.94 -17.30 30.51
C ALA A 379 -5.78 -16.92 31.99
N PRO A 380 -6.74 -17.26 32.86
CA PRO A 380 -6.60 -16.96 34.28
C PRO A 380 -5.26 -17.53 34.75
N PRO A 381 -4.52 -16.81 35.63
CA PRO A 381 -3.27 -17.32 36.15
C PRO A 381 -3.54 -18.71 36.73
N SER A 382 -2.79 -19.70 36.22
CA SER A 382 -2.82 -21.06 36.75
C SER A 382 -2.60 -20.97 38.26
N ALA A 383 -3.55 -21.48 39.03
CA ALA A 383 -3.40 -21.57 40.48
C ALA A 383 -2.07 -22.27 40.82
N PRO A 384 -1.32 -21.78 41.82
CA PRO A 384 -0.11 -22.46 42.26
C PRO A 384 -0.46 -23.89 42.70
N PRO A 385 0.42 -24.88 42.45
CA PRO A 385 0.19 -26.25 42.87
C PRO A 385 0.00 -26.31 44.40
N ALA A 386 -0.96 -27.12 44.84
CA ALA A 386 -1.45 -27.21 46.22
C ALA A 386 -0.45 -27.79 47.25
N ASN A 387 0.86 -27.69 47.01
CA ASN A 387 1.90 -28.24 47.89
C ASN A 387 2.76 -27.18 48.60
N GLU A 388 2.50 -25.88 48.42
CA GLU A 388 3.24 -24.80 49.10
C GLU A 388 2.48 -24.15 50.28
N ALA A 389 1.20 -24.49 50.48
CA ALA A 389 0.39 -23.94 51.59
C ALA A 389 0.54 -24.71 52.91
N ASP A 390 1.05 -25.94 52.88
CA ASP A 390 1.20 -26.80 54.08
C ASP A 390 2.59 -26.72 54.73
N GLN A 391 3.53 -25.91 54.19
CA GLN A 391 4.86 -25.73 54.80
C GLN A 391 5.02 -24.43 55.61
N LEU A 392 3.99 -23.59 55.69
CA LEU A 392 4.05 -22.29 56.38
C LEU A 392 3.19 -22.23 57.66
N VAL A 393 2.65 -23.36 58.12
CA VAL A 393 1.79 -23.40 59.32
C VAL A 393 2.51 -23.97 60.55
N ASP A 394 3.69 -24.59 60.38
CA ASP A 394 4.42 -25.25 61.48
C ASP A 394 5.62 -24.45 62.03
N GLU A 395 5.95 -23.26 61.51
CA GLU A 395 7.09 -22.44 61.98
C GLU A 395 6.71 -21.28 62.93
N GLU A 396 5.45 -21.13 63.32
CA GLU A 396 5.00 -20.05 64.24
C GLU A 396 4.46 -20.55 65.59
N MET A 397 4.99 -21.68 66.08
CA MET A 397 4.77 -22.17 67.44
C MET A 397 6.04 -22.83 67.99
N ASP A 398 7.05 -22.01 68.32
CA ASP A 398 8.04 -22.25 69.38
C ASP A 398 8.62 -20.93 69.91
#